data_AF-B2WNQ2-F1
#
_entry.id   AF-B2WNQ2-F1
#
_cell.length_a   1.000
_cell.length_b   1.000
_cell.length_c   1.000
_cell.angle_alpha   90.00
_cell.angle_beta   90.00
_cell.angle_gamma   90.00
#
_symmetry.space_group_name_H-M   'P 1'
#
loop_
_entity.id
_entity.type
_entity.pdbx_description
1 polymer ?
#
loop_
_entity_poly.entity_id
_entity_poly.type
_entity_poly.pdbx_seq_one_letter_code
_entity_poly.pdbx_strand_id
1 'polypeptide(L)'
;MRKQPTKTARPGPPERIVYPSFSSTQDDPLPPYTSESHAYFGPSEKISQIDPNNAEIPAPLADPTLPTEINFITPPNATKLSCQEEQLRRYLIEIVAYALDANFDELNTAPYKESITYHTNTILSPAERGELLHLSRLIQELCEKARSNQANTMKRTDMMQVYTAVSYPAMWIGLGEGALDLISSYADYAEDVDAEKVRRSKTLAHWACNQIGRMASAT
;
A
#
# COMPACT_ATOMS: atom_id res chain seq x y z
N MET A 1 -43.56 28.61 38.60
CA MET A 1 -43.68 27.25 38.01
C MET A 1 -42.29 26.63 37.91
N ARG A 2 -41.95 25.65 38.78
CA ARG A 2 -40.65 24.95 38.76
C ARG A 2 -40.74 23.77 37.78
N LYS A 3 -39.94 23.79 36.71
CA LYS A 3 -39.80 22.67 35.79
C LYS A 3 -38.94 21.59 36.44
N GLN A 4 -39.43 20.35 36.49
CA GLN A 4 -38.66 19.21 37.00
C GLN A 4 -37.66 18.70 35.95
N PRO A 5 -36.49 18.18 36.39
CA PRO A 5 -35.48 17.64 35.49
C PRO A 5 -35.87 16.26 34.94
N THR A 6 -35.76 16.12 33.62
CA THR A 6 -36.03 14.90 32.86
C THR A 6 -34.99 13.83 33.18
N LYS A 7 -35.46 12.65 33.58
CA LYS A 7 -34.65 11.49 33.99
C LYS A 7 -34.05 10.82 32.75
N THR A 8 -32.75 10.96 32.53
CA THR A 8 -32.01 10.31 31.44
C THR A 8 -31.85 8.82 31.73
N ALA A 9 -32.35 7.96 30.84
CA ALA A 9 -32.23 6.51 30.95
C ALA A 9 -30.77 6.06 30.70
N ARG A 10 -30.29 5.13 31.53
CA ARG A 10 -28.97 4.51 31.39
C ARG A 10 -28.93 3.63 30.13
N PRO A 11 -27.84 3.68 29.32
CA PRO A 11 -27.62 2.73 28.25
C PRO A 11 -27.47 1.31 28.84
N GLY A 12 -28.15 0.35 28.23
CA GLY A 12 -28.00 -1.07 28.56
C GLY A 12 -26.59 -1.60 28.23
N PRO A 13 -26.21 -2.75 28.80
CA PRO A 13 -24.89 -3.34 28.59
C PRO A 13 -24.71 -3.75 27.12
N PRO A 14 -23.50 -3.62 26.56
CA PRO A 14 -23.22 -4.00 25.18
C PRO A 14 -23.43 -5.51 24.99
N GLU A 15 -24.14 -5.87 23.93
CA GLU A 15 -24.36 -7.25 23.52
C GLU A 15 -23.02 -7.96 23.30
N ARG A 16 -22.89 -9.18 23.83
CA ARG A 16 -21.70 -10.01 23.67
C ARG A 16 -21.52 -10.34 22.19
N ILE A 17 -20.42 -9.88 21.62
CA ILE A 17 -19.96 -10.30 20.29
C ILE A 17 -19.64 -11.79 20.36
N VAL A 18 -20.47 -12.61 19.71
CA VAL A 18 -20.24 -14.04 19.53
C VAL A 18 -19.28 -14.20 18.35
N TYR A 19 -18.04 -14.60 18.62
CA TYR A 19 -17.10 -14.94 17.56
C TYR A 19 -17.46 -16.29 16.94
N PRO A 20 -17.42 -16.45 15.61
CA PRO A 20 -17.59 -17.74 14.97
C PRO A 20 -16.43 -18.66 15.36
N SER A 21 -16.74 -19.80 15.97
CA SER A 21 -15.79 -20.89 16.16
C SER A 21 -15.53 -21.56 14.81
N PHE A 22 -14.29 -21.45 14.31
CA PHE A 22 -13.84 -22.23 13.17
C PHE A 22 -13.55 -23.66 13.64
N SER A 23 -14.52 -24.55 13.42
CA SER A 23 -14.33 -25.99 13.54
C SER A 23 -13.43 -26.48 12.40
N SER A 24 -12.23 -26.90 12.76
CA SER A 24 -11.28 -27.58 11.87
C SER A 24 -11.75 -29.00 11.58
N THR A 25 -12.60 -29.16 10.57
CA THR A 25 -12.80 -30.42 9.80
C THR A 25 -11.96 -30.32 8.53
N GLN A 26 -11.37 -31.35 7.94
CA GLN A 26 -11.09 -32.75 8.25
C GLN A 26 -10.24 -33.19 7.05
N ASP A 27 -9.24 -34.04 7.28
CA ASP A 27 -8.31 -34.55 6.26
C ASP A 27 -9.01 -35.07 5.00
N ASP A 28 -8.82 -34.39 3.87
CA ASP A 28 -9.02 -34.96 2.54
C ASP A 28 -7.67 -35.41 1.96
N PRO A 29 -7.52 -36.67 1.49
CA PRO A 29 -6.28 -37.15 0.90
C PRO A 29 -6.03 -36.55 -0.48
N LEU A 30 -4.79 -36.09 -0.71
CA LEU A 30 -4.32 -35.53 -1.97
C LEU A 30 -4.36 -36.56 -3.13
N PRO A 31 -4.74 -36.14 -4.34
CA PRO A 31 -4.64 -36.99 -5.53
C PRO A 31 -3.17 -37.23 -5.93
N PRO A 32 -2.87 -38.37 -6.61
CA PRO A 32 -1.51 -38.71 -7.02
C PRO A 32 -0.99 -37.78 -8.12
N TYR A 33 0.17 -37.18 -7.88
CA TYR A 33 0.93 -36.42 -8.87
C TYR A 33 1.45 -37.36 -9.97
N THR A 34 0.95 -37.21 -11.19
CA THR A 34 1.59 -37.80 -12.38
C THR A 34 2.68 -36.85 -12.86
N SER A 35 3.92 -37.28 -12.64
CA SER A 35 5.13 -36.66 -13.16
C SER A 35 5.31 -37.11 -14.62
N GLU A 36 5.04 -36.23 -15.58
CA GLU A 36 5.48 -36.41 -16.97
C GLU A 36 6.41 -35.27 -17.38
N SER A 37 7.68 -35.63 -17.37
CA SER A 37 8.80 -34.98 -18.05
C SER A 37 8.61 -35.01 -19.57
N HIS A 38 8.81 -33.88 -20.26
CA HIS A 38 9.39 -33.91 -21.60
C HIS A 38 10.24 -32.66 -21.86
N ALA A 39 11.53 -32.93 -22.08
CA ALA A 39 12.52 -31.99 -22.57
C ALA A 39 12.29 -31.65 -24.05
N TYR A 40 12.54 -30.41 -24.43
CA TYR A 40 12.94 -30.10 -25.80
C TYR A 40 13.98 -28.97 -25.80
N PHE A 41 15.25 -29.35 -25.98
CA PHE A 41 16.35 -28.47 -26.34
C PHE A 41 16.31 -28.28 -27.86
N GLY A 42 16.14 -27.04 -28.32
CA GLY A 42 16.27 -26.65 -29.73
C GLY A 42 17.54 -25.81 -29.96
N PRO A 43 18.13 -25.87 -31.17
CA PRO A 43 19.52 -25.48 -31.42
C PRO A 43 19.76 -23.98 -31.60
N SER A 44 21.03 -23.66 -31.31
CA SER A 44 21.79 -22.44 -31.53
C SER A 44 21.68 -21.90 -32.98
N GLU A 45 21.32 -20.62 -33.13
CA GLU A 45 21.62 -19.85 -34.34
C GLU A 45 22.60 -18.71 -34.01
N LYS A 46 23.56 -18.61 -34.92
CA LYS A 46 24.77 -17.80 -34.93
C LYS A 46 24.56 -16.70 -36.00
N ILE A 47 25.35 -15.62 -35.91
CA ILE A 47 25.57 -14.58 -36.95
C ILE A 47 24.53 -13.43 -36.82
N SER A 48 24.92 -12.18 -36.56
CA SER A 48 25.76 -11.35 -37.44
C SER A 48 26.65 -10.35 -36.70
N GLN A 49 27.88 -10.24 -37.20
CA GLN A 49 28.77 -9.09 -37.04
C GLN A 49 28.08 -7.83 -37.59
N ILE A 50 28.19 -6.73 -36.84
CA ILE A 50 27.89 -5.38 -37.31
C ILE A 50 29.24 -4.64 -37.38
N ASP A 51 29.52 -4.11 -38.56
CA ASP A 51 30.68 -3.26 -38.89
C ASP A 51 30.75 -2.00 -38.00
N PRO A 52 31.96 -1.58 -37.56
CA PRO A 52 32.15 -0.30 -36.90
C PRO A 52 32.58 0.74 -37.95
N ASN A 53 31.64 1.53 -38.45
CA ASN A 53 31.97 2.75 -39.20
C ASN A 53 31.30 3.96 -38.56
N ASN A 54 32.13 4.76 -37.91
CA ASN A 54 32.06 6.21 -37.70
C ASN A 54 30.74 6.92 -38.07
N ALA A 55 30.01 7.34 -37.04
CA ALA A 55 29.39 8.65 -37.02
C ALA A 55 29.65 9.27 -35.64
N GLU A 56 30.60 10.20 -35.61
CA GLU A 56 30.92 11.04 -34.47
C GLU A 56 29.72 11.97 -34.22
N ILE A 57 28.85 11.55 -33.30
CA ILE A 57 27.72 12.35 -32.82
C ILE A 57 28.27 13.28 -31.72
N PRO A 58 28.06 14.61 -31.79
CA PRO A 58 28.47 15.50 -30.73
C PRO A 58 27.78 15.10 -29.43
N ALA A 59 28.57 14.92 -28.37
CA ALA A 59 28.08 14.63 -27.04
C ALA A 59 26.97 15.63 -26.65
N PRO A 60 25.79 15.16 -26.19
CA PRO A 60 24.81 16.05 -25.59
C PRO A 60 25.49 16.77 -24.43
N LEU A 61 25.40 18.11 -24.44
CA LEU A 61 25.76 18.93 -23.30
C LEU A 61 25.12 18.29 -22.06
N ALA A 62 25.95 17.78 -21.16
CA ALA A 62 25.51 17.33 -19.85
C ALA A 62 24.95 18.58 -19.16
N ASP A 63 23.62 18.65 -19.07
CA ASP A 63 22.92 19.65 -18.29
C ASP A 63 23.30 19.40 -16.82
N PRO A 64 24.04 20.32 -16.17
CA PRO A 64 24.31 20.18 -14.76
C PRO A 64 23.03 20.53 -14.00
N THR A 65 22.82 19.87 -12.86
CA THR A 65 21.79 20.19 -11.87
C THR A 65 20.33 19.82 -12.21
N LEU A 66 20.04 18.51 -12.20
CA LEU A 66 18.82 18.06 -11.53
C LEU A 66 19.22 17.27 -10.27
N PRO A 67 18.74 17.67 -9.08
CA PRO A 67 19.01 16.93 -7.85
C PRO A 67 18.26 15.59 -7.92
N THR A 68 19.01 14.51 -8.13
CA THR A 68 18.51 13.12 -8.17
C THR A 68 18.12 12.59 -6.79
N GLU A 69 18.31 13.38 -5.73
CA GLU A 69 17.76 13.06 -4.41
C GLU A 69 16.43 13.79 -4.25
N ILE A 70 15.34 13.03 -4.28
CA ILE A 70 14.02 13.49 -3.85
C ILE A 70 14.13 13.84 -2.36
N ASN A 71 14.55 15.07 -2.08
CA ASN A 71 14.58 15.60 -0.73
C ASN A 71 13.14 15.77 -0.28
N PHE A 72 12.66 14.83 0.54
CA PHE A 72 11.31 14.92 1.08
C PHE A 72 11.24 16.07 2.07
N ILE A 73 10.48 17.11 1.69
CA ILE A 73 10.28 18.28 2.53
C ILE A 73 9.03 18.02 3.37
N THR A 74 9.24 17.68 4.64
CA THR A 74 8.17 17.47 5.62
C THR A 74 7.75 18.79 6.26
N PRO A 75 6.45 19.05 6.51
CA PRO A 75 6.03 20.23 7.25
C PRO A 75 6.55 20.22 8.70
N PRO A 76 6.94 21.37 9.26
CA PRO A 76 7.54 21.47 10.59
C PRO A 76 6.64 20.98 11.73
N ASN A 77 5.32 20.90 11.50
CA ASN A 77 4.32 20.48 12.48
C ASN A 77 3.85 19.03 12.32
N ALA A 78 4.54 18.21 11.50
CA ALA A 78 4.19 16.80 11.33
C ALA A 78 4.44 16.00 12.63
N THR A 79 3.44 16.00 13.51
CA THR A 79 3.43 15.18 14.72
C THR A 79 2.71 13.87 14.43
N LYS A 80 3.23 12.76 14.96
CA LYS A 80 2.55 11.46 14.92
C LYS A 80 1.20 11.56 15.64
N LEU A 81 0.15 11.07 14.99
CA LEU A 81 -1.18 11.09 15.58
C LEU A 81 -1.31 9.99 16.63
N SER A 82 -2.00 10.30 17.74
CA SER A 82 -2.24 9.33 18.81
C SER A 82 -3.34 8.33 18.48
N CYS A 83 -4.23 8.68 17.55
CA CYS A 83 -5.34 7.85 17.10
C CYS A 83 -4.94 7.01 15.87
N GLN A 84 -5.06 5.68 15.97
CA GLN A 84 -4.74 4.74 14.88
C GLN A 84 -5.59 4.97 13.62
N GLU A 85 -6.86 5.35 13.78
CA GLU A 85 -7.74 5.66 12.65
C GLU A 85 -7.27 6.89 11.88
N GLU A 86 -6.87 7.94 12.59
CA GLU A 86 -6.36 9.15 11.96
C GLU A 86 -5.00 8.91 11.30
N GLN A 87 -4.14 8.09 11.93
CA GLN A 87 -2.87 7.67 11.34
C GLN A 87 -3.09 6.88 10.05
N LEU A 88 -4.02 5.91 10.05
CA LEU A 88 -4.36 5.16 8.85
C LEU A 88 -4.93 6.09 7.77
N ARG A 89 -5.84 7.01 8.11
CA ARG A 89 -6.35 8.01 7.14
C ARG A 89 -5.21 8.82 6.53
N ARG A 90 -4.25 9.24 7.34
CA ARG A 90 -3.08 10.00 6.87
C ARG A 90 -2.21 9.17 5.91
N TYR A 91 -1.98 7.89 6.22
CA TYR A 91 -1.28 6.97 5.31
C TYR A 91 -2.03 6.77 3.98
N LEU A 92 -3.35 6.63 4.03
CA LEU A 92 -4.16 6.48 2.83
C LEU A 92 -4.17 7.75 1.98
N ILE A 93 -4.26 8.93 2.60
CA ILE A 93 -4.18 10.21 1.91
C ILE A 93 -2.81 10.37 1.24
N GLU A 94 -1.71 10.04 1.92
CA GLU A 94 -0.36 10.06 1.33
C GLU A 94 -0.30 9.19 0.05
N ILE A 95 -0.78 7.95 0.13
CA ILE A 95 -0.75 7.01 -1.00
C ILE A 95 -1.58 7.53 -2.18
N VAL A 96 -2.79 8.00 -1.91
CA VAL A 96 -3.69 8.53 -2.96
C VAL A 96 -3.15 9.83 -3.54
N ALA A 97 -2.63 10.73 -2.70
CA ALA A 97 -2.01 11.97 -3.13
C ALA A 97 -0.82 11.70 -4.05
N TYR A 98 0.04 10.77 -3.65
CA TYR A 98 1.19 10.37 -4.45
C TYR A 98 0.77 9.72 -5.78
N ALA A 99 -0.19 8.80 -5.75
CA ALA A 99 -0.69 8.12 -6.95
C ALA A 99 -1.37 9.06 -7.95
N LEU A 100 -1.95 10.17 -7.47
CA LEU A 100 -2.67 11.15 -8.28
C LEU A 100 -1.84 12.41 -8.58
N ASP A 101 -0.56 12.46 -8.17
CA ASP A 101 0.29 13.65 -8.29
C ASP A 101 -0.39 14.90 -7.71
N ALA A 102 -1.04 14.72 -6.55
CA ALA A 102 -1.78 15.78 -5.88
C ALA A 102 -0.81 16.83 -5.31
N ASN A 103 -1.27 18.08 -5.28
CA ASN A 103 -0.52 19.16 -4.66
C ASN A 103 -0.49 18.99 -3.13
N PHE A 104 0.62 18.47 -2.61
CA PHE A 104 0.81 18.26 -1.17
C PHE A 104 0.76 19.55 -0.35
N ASP A 105 1.04 20.70 -0.96
CA ASP A 105 0.93 21.99 -0.30
C ASP A 105 -0.55 22.31 -0.01
N GLU A 106 -1.44 22.05 -0.97
CA GLU A 106 -2.89 22.18 -0.77
C GLU A 106 -3.40 21.18 0.28
N LEU A 107 -2.89 19.95 0.27
CA LEU A 107 -3.27 18.94 1.27
C LEU A 107 -2.79 19.30 2.67
N ASN A 108 -1.59 19.86 2.81
CA ASN A 108 -1.03 20.29 4.09
C ASN A 108 -1.73 21.55 4.62
N THR A 109 -2.27 22.41 3.75
CA THR A 109 -2.96 23.65 4.16
C THR A 109 -4.45 23.44 4.48
N ALA A 110 -5.10 22.48 3.82
CA ALA A 110 -6.52 22.15 4.02
C ALA A 110 -6.93 21.92 5.51
N PRO A 111 -6.17 21.20 6.34
CA PRO A 111 -6.55 20.98 7.73
C PRO A 111 -6.29 22.18 8.66
N TYR A 112 -5.31 23.03 8.37
CA TYR A 112 -4.87 24.09 9.29
C TYR A 112 -5.38 25.50 8.93
N LYS A 113 -5.97 25.70 7.75
CA LYS A 113 -6.37 27.04 7.23
C LYS A 113 -5.22 28.06 7.21
N GLU A 114 -3.98 27.58 7.23
CA GLU A 114 -2.78 28.39 7.15
C GLU A 114 -2.23 28.31 5.72
N SER A 115 -1.88 29.45 5.13
CA SER A 115 -1.33 29.53 3.77
C SER A 115 0.16 29.22 3.78
N ILE A 116 0.50 27.98 4.08
CA ILE A 116 1.88 27.52 4.13
C ILE A 116 2.22 26.86 2.79
N THR A 117 2.91 27.59 1.92
CA THR A 117 3.57 27.07 0.71
C THR A 117 5.01 26.71 1.05
N TYR A 118 5.22 25.48 1.49
CA TYR A 118 6.51 24.81 1.34
C TYR A 118 6.30 23.82 0.21
N HIS A 119 7.16 23.78 -0.81
CA HIS A 119 7.12 22.77 -1.89
C HIS A 119 7.26 21.34 -1.32
N THR A 120 6.22 20.88 -0.66
CA THR A 120 6.17 19.62 0.07
C THR A 120 5.75 18.55 -0.91
N ASN A 121 6.25 17.35 -0.68
CA ASN A 121 5.96 16.17 -1.49
C ASN A 121 5.44 15.01 -0.62
N THR A 122 5.08 15.33 0.62
CA THR A 122 4.56 14.38 1.59
C THR A 122 3.80 15.12 2.69
N ILE A 123 2.75 14.49 3.22
CA ILE A 123 2.07 14.94 4.44
C ILE A 123 2.61 14.24 5.69
N LEU A 124 3.54 13.29 5.54
CA LEU A 124 4.05 12.43 6.60
C LEU A 124 5.45 12.87 7.07
N SER A 125 5.71 12.68 8.36
CA SER A 125 7.07 12.79 8.91
C SER A 125 8.00 11.68 8.41
N PRO A 126 9.33 11.85 8.45
CA PRO A 126 10.27 10.80 8.06
C PRO A 126 10.06 9.48 8.82
N ALA A 127 9.71 9.56 10.11
CA ALA A 127 9.42 8.38 10.92
C ALA A 127 8.13 7.68 10.46
N GLU A 128 7.06 8.43 10.21
CA GLU A 128 5.79 7.91 9.69
C GLU A 128 5.96 7.25 8.31
N ARG A 129 6.80 7.82 7.43
CA ARG A 129 7.10 7.22 6.12
C ARG A 129 7.86 5.91 6.25
N GLY A 130 8.80 5.83 7.19
CA GLY A 130 9.51 4.59 7.53
C GLY A 130 8.55 3.52 8.06
N GLU A 131 7.61 3.90 8.92
CA GLU A 131 6.56 3.01 9.43
C GLU A 131 5.64 2.53 8.30
N LEU A 132 5.21 3.42 7.41
CA LEU A 132 4.36 3.10 6.27
C LEU A 132 5.06 2.14 5.29
N LEU A 133 6.33 2.38 4.97
CA LEU A 133 7.14 1.49 4.13
C LEU A 133 7.34 0.11 4.78
N HIS A 134 7.53 0.07 6.09
CA HIS A 134 7.64 -1.19 6.80
C HIS A 134 6.32 -1.98 6.76
N LEU A 135 5.18 -1.31 7.00
CA LEU A 135 3.87 -1.94 6.92
C LEU A 135 3.53 -2.42 5.51
N SER A 136 3.86 -1.66 4.47
CA SER A 136 3.59 -2.04 3.09
C SER A 136 4.33 -3.31 2.69
N ARG A 137 5.64 -3.39 2.97
CA ARG A 137 6.45 -4.60 2.76
C ARG A 137 5.94 -5.79 3.56
N LEU A 138 5.57 -5.57 4.82
CA LEU A 138 5.03 -6.63 5.68
C LEU A 138 3.75 -7.23 5.10
N ILE A 139 2.85 -6.38 4.59
CA ILE A 139 1.62 -6.83 3.93
C ILE A 139 1.93 -7.60 2.66
N GLN A 140 2.87 -7.12 1.82
CA GLN A 140 3.30 -7.83 0.62
C GLN A 140 3.84 -9.24 0.96
N GLU A 141 4.74 -9.35 1.93
CA GLU A 141 5.30 -10.63 2.37
C GLU A 141 4.21 -11.60 2.89
N LEU A 142 3.26 -11.10 3.67
CA LEU A 142 2.13 -11.91 4.14
C LEU A 142 1.24 -12.36 2.98
N CYS A 143 0.94 -11.47 2.03
CA CYS A 143 0.17 -11.82 0.83
C CYS A 143 0.88 -12.88 -0.02
N GLU A 144 2.19 -12.78 -0.21
CA GLU A 144 2.99 -13.76 -0.96
C GLU A 144 3.03 -15.13 -0.28
N LYS A 145 3.23 -15.16 1.04
CA LYS A 145 3.18 -16.40 1.82
C LYS A 145 1.80 -17.04 1.79
N ALA A 146 0.73 -16.24 1.84
CA ALA A 146 -0.64 -16.75 1.70
C ALA A 146 -0.84 -17.40 0.32
N ARG A 147 -0.44 -16.73 -0.76
CA ARG A 147 -0.54 -17.24 -2.14
C ARG A 147 0.29 -18.51 -2.37
N SER A 148 1.41 -18.63 -1.65
CA SER A 148 2.33 -19.77 -1.74
C SER A 148 1.93 -20.96 -0.84
N ASN A 149 0.75 -20.93 -0.20
CA ASN A 149 0.31 -21.93 0.79
C ASN A 149 1.27 -22.07 1.99
N GLN A 150 2.00 -21.00 2.33
CA GLN A 150 2.95 -20.94 3.46
C GLN A 150 2.39 -20.13 4.63
N ALA A 151 1.06 -20.04 4.77
CA ALA A 151 0.40 -19.28 5.83
C ALA A 151 0.80 -19.75 7.24
N ASN A 152 1.13 -21.02 7.42
CA ASN A 152 1.64 -21.59 8.67
C ASN A 152 3.04 -21.09 9.06
N THR A 153 3.79 -20.48 8.14
CA THR A 153 5.12 -19.90 8.40
C THR A 153 5.07 -18.44 8.82
N MET A 154 3.88 -17.81 8.77
CA MET A 154 3.71 -16.42 9.15
C MET A 154 3.91 -16.23 10.65
N LYS A 155 4.73 -15.25 11.03
CA LYS A 155 4.90 -14.92 12.44
C LYS A 155 3.62 -14.26 12.96
N ARG A 156 3.17 -14.69 14.13
CA ARG A 156 1.98 -14.13 14.78
C ARG A 156 2.14 -12.64 15.11
N THR A 157 3.36 -12.20 15.43
CA THR A 157 3.68 -10.80 15.69
C THR A 157 3.38 -9.92 14.49
N ASP A 158 3.79 -10.38 13.31
CA ASP A 158 3.69 -9.65 12.04
C ASP A 158 2.22 -9.53 11.63
N MET A 159 1.48 -10.64 11.72
CA MET A 159 0.03 -10.64 11.50
C MET A 159 -0.71 -9.70 12.48
N MET A 160 -0.33 -9.72 13.76
CA MET A 160 -0.95 -8.85 14.76
C MET A 160 -0.61 -7.36 14.52
N GLN A 161 0.60 -7.06 14.06
CA GLN A 161 1.01 -5.71 13.72
C GLN A 161 0.17 -5.16 12.56
N VAL A 162 0.02 -5.92 11.47
CA VAL A 162 -0.86 -5.53 10.35
C VAL A 162 -2.30 -5.38 10.80
N TYR A 163 -2.80 -6.33 11.60
CA TYR A 163 -4.17 -6.28 12.11
C TYR A 163 -4.43 -5.01 12.93
N THR A 164 -3.56 -4.70 13.88
CA THR A 164 -3.73 -3.53 14.77
C THR A 164 -3.49 -2.20 14.08
N ALA A 165 -2.51 -2.12 13.17
CA ALA A 165 -2.16 -0.88 12.50
C ALA A 165 -3.05 -0.56 11.28
N VAL A 166 -3.61 -1.58 10.63
CA VAL A 166 -4.34 -1.42 9.35
C VAL A 166 -5.72 -2.05 9.41
N SER A 167 -5.85 -3.37 9.59
CA SER A 167 -7.14 -4.04 9.39
C SER A 167 -8.23 -3.59 10.37
N TYR A 168 -7.88 -3.44 11.65
CA TYR A 168 -8.80 -2.97 12.68
C TYR A 168 -9.26 -1.52 12.43
N PRO A 169 -8.38 -0.52 12.27
CA PRO A 169 -8.82 0.83 11.93
C PRO A 169 -9.53 0.93 10.56
N ALA A 170 -9.15 0.10 9.57
CA ALA A 170 -9.80 0.05 8.26
C ALA A 170 -11.28 -0.34 8.34
N MET A 171 -11.64 -1.20 9.31
CA MET A 171 -13.03 -1.57 9.58
C MET A 171 -13.85 -0.38 10.08
N TRP A 172 -13.28 0.46 10.95
CA TRP A 172 -13.96 1.64 11.50
C TRP A 172 -14.17 2.75 10.48
N ILE A 173 -13.27 2.88 9.51
CA ILE A 173 -13.38 3.86 8.42
C ILE A 173 -14.14 3.31 7.19
N GLY A 174 -14.58 2.06 7.22
CA GLY A 174 -15.40 1.45 6.15
C GLY A 174 -14.64 1.04 4.89
N LEU A 175 -13.32 0.87 4.94
CA LEU A 175 -12.50 0.47 3.78
C LEU A 175 -12.24 -1.05 3.70
N GLY A 176 -12.30 -1.76 4.82
CA GLY A 176 -12.09 -3.22 4.87
C GLY A 176 -10.77 -3.66 4.23
N GLU A 177 -10.81 -4.69 3.36
CA GLU A 177 -9.64 -5.22 2.66
C GLU A 177 -8.99 -4.23 1.70
N GLY A 178 -9.74 -3.26 1.16
CA GLY A 178 -9.22 -2.26 0.24
C GLY A 178 -8.10 -1.40 0.84
N ALA A 179 -8.08 -1.24 2.17
CA ALA A 179 -6.99 -0.56 2.87
C ALA A 179 -5.68 -1.36 2.82
N LEU A 180 -5.73 -2.70 2.90
CA LEU A 180 -4.54 -3.54 2.83
C LEU A 180 -3.91 -3.46 1.44
N ASP A 181 -4.73 -3.53 0.39
CA ASP A 181 -4.28 -3.38 -1.00
C ASP A 181 -3.61 -2.01 -1.22
N LEU A 182 -4.25 -0.92 -0.76
CA LEU A 182 -3.70 0.43 -0.87
C LEU A 182 -2.36 0.56 -0.13
N ILE A 183 -2.29 0.14 1.13
CA ILE A 183 -1.06 0.22 1.92
C ILE A 183 0.04 -0.63 1.28
N SER A 184 -0.27 -1.82 0.79
CA SER A 184 0.72 -2.69 0.15
C SER A 184 1.36 -2.05 -1.09
N SER A 185 0.60 -1.25 -1.85
CA SER A 185 1.13 -0.56 -3.05
C SER A 185 2.16 0.52 -2.75
N TYR A 186 2.26 0.97 -1.49
CA TYR A 186 3.21 2.02 -1.13
C TYR A 186 4.69 1.59 -1.26
N ALA A 187 5.00 0.31 -1.03
CA ALA A 187 6.37 -0.18 -1.22
C ALA A 187 6.84 0.02 -2.67
N ASP A 188 5.96 -0.26 -3.62
CA ASP A 188 6.24 -0.11 -5.05
C ASP A 188 6.54 1.35 -5.42
N TYR A 189 5.90 2.31 -4.75
CA TYR A 189 6.11 3.74 -4.97
C TYR A 189 7.39 4.29 -4.35
N ALA A 190 7.76 3.77 -3.17
CA ALA A 190 8.88 4.26 -2.38
C ALA A 190 10.24 3.73 -2.87
N GLU A 191 10.25 2.56 -3.50
CA GLU A 191 11.48 1.92 -4.02
C GLU A 191 11.84 2.37 -5.43
N ASP A 192 10.87 2.93 -6.17
CA ASP A 192 11.06 3.36 -7.55
C ASP A 192 11.61 4.80 -7.55
N VAL A 193 12.93 4.92 -7.37
CA VAL A 193 13.70 6.19 -7.30
C VAL A 193 13.90 6.82 -8.69
N ASP A 194 13.81 6.02 -9.76
CA ASP A 194 13.91 6.47 -11.17
C ASP A 194 12.52 6.56 -11.87
N ALA A 195 11.44 6.45 -11.09
CA ALA A 195 10.10 6.06 -11.52
C ALA A 195 9.22 7.11 -12.16
N GLU A 196 9.63 8.38 -12.21
CA GLU A 196 8.76 9.46 -12.68
C GLU A 196 8.24 9.18 -14.11
N LYS A 197 8.97 8.36 -14.88
CA LYS A 197 8.58 7.89 -16.22
C LYS A 197 7.76 6.60 -16.28
N VAL A 198 7.84 5.71 -15.27
CA VAL A 198 7.12 4.41 -15.26
C VAL A 198 5.80 4.50 -14.46
N ARG A 199 5.66 5.52 -13.60
CA ARG A 199 4.62 5.73 -12.58
C ARG A 199 3.15 5.69 -13.02
N ARG A 200 2.81 5.97 -14.29
CA ARG A 200 1.40 6.27 -14.65
C ARG A 200 0.53 5.07 -15.08
N SER A 201 1.11 3.93 -15.47
CA SER A 201 0.33 2.92 -16.23
C SER A 201 0.10 1.56 -15.58
N LYS A 202 0.90 1.14 -14.58
CA LYS A 202 0.82 -0.25 -14.09
C LYS A 202 0.02 -0.42 -12.79
N THR A 203 0.20 0.44 -11.80
CA THR A 203 -0.29 0.18 -10.44
C THR A 203 -1.77 0.55 -10.25
N LEU A 204 -2.21 1.71 -10.77
CA LEU A 204 -3.64 2.08 -10.77
C LEU A 204 -4.49 1.16 -11.63
N ALA A 205 -3.95 0.68 -12.76
CA ALA A 205 -4.64 -0.28 -13.62
C ALA A 205 -4.84 -1.63 -12.91
N HIS A 206 -3.84 -2.12 -12.18
CA HIS A 206 -3.96 -3.36 -11.41
C HIS A 206 -4.98 -3.23 -10.27
N TRP A 207 -5.02 -2.10 -9.57
CA TRP A 207 -6.00 -1.82 -8.51
C TRP A 207 -7.43 -1.70 -9.06
N ALA A 208 -7.64 -0.92 -10.12
CA ALA A 208 -8.95 -0.74 -10.74
C ALA A 208 -9.49 -2.06 -11.34
N CYS A 209 -8.63 -2.85 -12.00
CA CYS A 209 -9.04 -4.13 -12.58
C CYS A 209 -9.42 -5.18 -11.53
N ASN A 210 -8.72 -5.25 -10.39
CA ASN A 210 -9.06 -6.20 -9.33
C ASN A 210 -10.36 -5.85 -8.59
N GLN A 211 -10.71 -4.56 -8.47
CA GLN A 211 -11.99 -4.15 -7.89
C GLN A 211 -13.19 -4.47 -8.80
N ILE A 212 -13.03 -4.27 -10.11
CA ILE A 212 -14.06 -4.60 -11.10
C ILE A 212 -14.32 -6.11 -11.15
N GLY A 213 -13.27 -6.94 -11.07
CA GLY A 213 -13.39 -8.41 -11.05
C GLY A 213 -14.12 -8.96 -9.82
N ARG A 214 -13.91 -8.36 -8.64
CA ARG A 214 -14.59 -8.79 -7.40
C ARG A 214 -16.07 -8.40 -7.36
N MET A 215 -16.44 -7.24 -7.92
CA MET A 215 -17.85 -6.85 -8.03
C MET A 215 -18.63 -7.75 -8.99
N ALA A 216 -18.00 -8.27 -10.05
CA ALA A 216 -18.63 -9.17 -11.01
C ALA A 216 -18.87 -10.60 -10.49
N SER A 217 -18.21 -11.01 -9.39
CA SER A 217 -18.39 -12.35 -8.79
C SER A 217 -19.40 -12.39 -7.64
N ALA A 218 -19.96 -11.23 -7.25
CA ALA A 218 -20.91 -11.11 -6.14
C ALA A 218 -22.39 -10.95 -6.60
N THR A 219 -22.65 -11.09 -7.90
CA THR A 219 -23.99 -11.09 -8.53
C THR A 219 -24.31 -12.44 -9.12
#